data_AF-H6L466-F1
#
_entry.id   AF-H6L466-F1
#
_cell.length_a   1.000
_cell.length_b   1.000
_cell.length_c   1.000
_cell.angle_alpha   90.00
_cell.angle_beta   90.00
_cell.angle_gamma   90.00
#
_symmetry.space_group_name_H-M   'P 1'
#
loop_
_entity.id
_entity.type
_entity.pdbx_description
1 polymer ?
#
loop_
_entity_poly.entity_id
_entity_poly.type
_entity_poly.pdbx_seq_one_letter_code
_entity_poly.pdbx_strand_id
1 'polypeptide(L)'
;MNHYAFFLLAFFSLGLFSCSDQLAKSYTVAELLDNQQNHLQLPLEQNPDLLLLCQELDETDIPGIKNRLERPGIQELEASFALYFLGQKYFQQDSFEQGLAIMEKVAENYLNPLAFTRLMLLHKTDPSRFAQLPAGQGQGFQPDMAKAHYYLHAALNSAIFMMERFNDRGPVDDVNRYAQGFIQILEEGDSSQLRGLNLEAAEAKMKAELPQLEAKFEALYPAPPAS
;
A
#
# COMPACT_ATOMS: atom_id res chain seq x y z
N MET A 1 -38.45 -30.95 47.88
CA MET A 1 -38.55 -29.91 46.85
C MET A 1 -37.14 -29.50 46.45
N ASN A 2 -36.89 -29.52 45.14
CA ASN A 2 -35.59 -29.58 44.48
C ASN A 2 -34.73 -28.31 44.68
N HIS A 3 -33.67 -28.38 45.49
CA HIS A 3 -32.63 -27.34 45.57
C HIS A 3 -31.47 -27.54 44.58
N TYR A 4 -31.42 -28.68 43.89
CA TYR A 4 -30.39 -28.98 42.90
C TYR A 4 -30.65 -28.38 41.51
N ALA A 5 -31.88 -27.94 41.23
CA ALA A 5 -32.24 -27.37 39.92
C ALA A 5 -31.81 -25.90 39.76
N PHE A 6 -31.53 -25.19 40.87
CA PHE A 6 -31.19 -23.77 40.81
C PHE A 6 -29.69 -23.51 40.58
N PHE A 7 -28.81 -24.43 41.02
CA PHE A 7 -27.36 -24.27 40.87
C PHE A 7 -26.85 -24.60 39.46
N LEU A 8 -27.54 -25.46 38.70
CA LEU A 8 -27.18 -25.80 37.32
C LEU A 8 -27.51 -24.67 36.32
N LEU A 9 -28.48 -23.82 36.63
CA LEU A 9 -28.90 -22.71 35.76
C LEU A 9 -28.00 -21.47 35.89
N ALA A 10 -27.31 -21.31 37.03
CA ALA A 10 -26.36 -20.22 37.25
C ALA A 10 -24.99 -20.50 36.57
N PHE A 11 -24.58 -21.76 36.44
CA PHE A 11 -23.36 -22.12 35.71
C PHE A 11 -23.54 -22.11 34.18
N PHE A 12 -24.75 -22.42 33.69
CA PHE A 12 -25.04 -22.36 32.25
C PHE A 12 -25.22 -20.94 31.69
N SER A 13 -25.55 -19.96 32.54
CA SER A 13 -25.69 -18.55 32.14
C SER A 13 -24.37 -17.76 32.20
N LEU A 14 -23.34 -18.28 32.88
CA LEU A 14 -21.98 -17.73 32.85
C LEU A 14 -21.10 -18.35 31.75
N GLY A 15 -21.54 -19.44 31.11
CA GLY A 15 -20.81 -20.14 30.05
C GLY A 15 -21.10 -19.67 28.61
N LEU A 16 -21.98 -18.67 28.42
CA LEU A 16 -22.38 -18.19 27.08
C LEU A 16 -21.72 -16.87 26.65
N PHE A 17 -20.78 -16.34 27.43
CA PHE A 17 -19.97 -15.16 27.06
C PHE A 17 -18.52 -15.51 26.76
N SER A 18 -18.26 -16.72 26.25
CA SER A 18 -16.96 -17.09 25.68
C SER A 18 -16.97 -17.12 24.16
N CYS A 19 -17.84 -16.32 23.52
CA CYS A 19 -17.47 -15.72 22.24
C CYS A 19 -16.57 -14.54 22.61
N SER A 20 -15.27 -14.66 22.38
CA SER A 20 -14.39 -13.50 22.42
C SER A 20 -14.80 -12.58 21.28
N ASP A 21 -15.81 -11.74 21.51
CA ASP A 21 -15.92 -10.45 20.86
C ASP A 21 -14.74 -9.62 21.35
N GLN A 22 -13.55 -9.96 20.87
CA GLN A 22 -12.43 -9.04 20.89
C GLN A 22 -12.91 -7.89 20.01
N LEU A 23 -13.45 -6.85 20.64
CA LEU A 23 -13.87 -5.62 19.99
C LEU A 23 -12.80 -5.26 18.95
N ALA A 24 -13.21 -5.25 17.68
CA ALA A 24 -12.29 -5.01 16.59
C ALA A 24 -11.53 -3.71 16.89
N LYS A 25 -10.20 -3.77 16.92
CA LYS A 25 -9.38 -2.61 17.25
C LYS A 25 -9.51 -1.57 16.15
N SER A 26 -9.55 -0.30 16.53
CA SER A 26 -9.32 0.84 15.64
C SER A 26 -7.90 1.34 15.83
N TYR A 27 -7.37 1.96 14.78
CA TYR A 27 -6.02 2.52 14.75
C TYR A 27 -6.07 3.92 14.17
N THR A 28 -5.19 4.80 14.62
CA THR A 28 -5.01 6.11 14.01
C THR A 28 -4.29 5.98 12.66
N VAL A 29 -4.42 6.98 11.79
CA VAL A 29 -3.66 7.05 10.53
C VAL A 29 -2.14 6.92 10.77
N ALA A 30 -1.63 7.52 11.85
CA ALA A 30 -0.20 7.45 12.18
C ALA A 30 0.25 6.03 12.51
N GLU A 31 -0.53 5.29 13.31
CA GLU A 31 -0.26 3.88 13.63
C GLU A 31 -0.31 3.01 12.37
N LEU A 32 -1.31 3.22 11.51
CA LEU A 32 -1.43 2.49 10.23
C LEU A 32 -0.23 2.78 9.31
N LEU A 33 0.22 4.03 9.20
CA LEU A 33 1.40 4.38 8.41
C LEU A 33 2.68 3.68 8.91
N ASP A 34 2.75 3.33 10.18
CA ASP A 34 3.89 2.63 10.78
C ASP A 34 3.73 1.10 10.80
N ASN A 35 2.65 0.53 10.23
CA ASN A 35 2.32 -0.90 10.20
C ASN A 35 3.28 -1.77 9.35
N GLN A 36 4.55 -1.79 9.70
CA GLN A 36 5.54 -2.62 9.04
C GLN A 36 5.27 -4.11 9.34
N GLN A 37 5.27 -4.95 8.30
CA GLN A 37 5.08 -6.41 8.41
C GLN A 37 3.79 -6.82 9.14
N ASN A 38 2.73 -6.01 9.01
CA ASN A 38 1.45 -6.23 9.66
C ASN A 38 1.56 -6.48 11.17
N HIS A 39 2.43 -5.74 11.86
CA HIS A 39 2.60 -5.88 13.31
C HIS A 39 1.33 -5.50 14.11
N LEU A 40 0.45 -4.69 13.52
CA LEU A 40 -0.87 -4.36 14.07
C LEU A 40 -1.87 -5.52 13.95
N GLN A 41 -1.51 -6.58 13.23
CA GLN A 41 -2.33 -7.78 13.03
C GLN A 41 -3.69 -7.42 12.41
N LEU A 42 -3.68 -6.53 11.41
CA LEU A 42 -4.89 -6.20 10.65
C LEU A 42 -5.40 -7.47 9.96
N PRO A 43 -6.73 -7.69 9.96
CA PRO A 43 -7.32 -8.82 9.25
C PRO A 43 -6.99 -8.78 7.76
N LEU A 44 -6.83 -9.97 7.18
CA LEU A 44 -6.63 -10.13 5.75
C LEU A 44 -7.96 -10.34 5.05
N GLU A 45 -8.15 -9.58 3.98
CA GLU A 45 -9.32 -9.72 3.12
C GLU A 45 -9.21 -10.98 2.25
N GLN A 46 -10.26 -11.79 2.25
CA GLN A 46 -10.23 -13.08 1.54
C GLN A 46 -10.49 -12.93 0.03
N ASN A 47 -11.33 -11.96 -0.35
CA ASN A 47 -11.69 -11.69 -1.75
C ASN A 47 -11.94 -10.18 -1.92
N PRO A 48 -10.88 -9.37 -1.97
CA PRO A 48 -11.02 -7.92 -2.11
C PRO A 48 -11.57 -7.57 -3.50
N ASP A 49 -12.53 -6.65 -3.58
CA ASP A 49 -12.89 -5.95 -4.82
C ASP A 49 -12.10 -4.64 -4.89
N LEU A 50 -10.83 -4.73 -5.32
CA LEU A 50 -9.93 -3.58 -5.30
C LEU A 50 -10.37 -2.50 -6.29
N LEU A 51 -11.02 -2.88 -7.39
CA LEU A 51 -11.54 -1.92 -8.37
C LEU A 51 -12.62 -1.05 -7.73
N LEU A 52 -13.63 -1.67 -7.10
CA LEU A 52 -14.68 -0.93 -6.41
C LEU A 52 -14.10 -0.07 -5.28
N LEU A 53 -13.19 -0.63 -4.48
CA LEU A 53 -12.52 0.11 -3.41
C LEU A 53 -11.79 1.36 -3.94
N CYS A 54 -11.06 1.23 -5.05
CA CYS A 54 -10.38 2.37 -5.66
C CYS A 54 -11.35 3.43 -6.17
N GLN A 55 -12.48 3.03 -6.78
CA GLN A 55 -13.51 3.96 -7.24
C GLN A 55 -14.13 4.74 -6.08
N GLU A 56 -14.49 4.06 -4.98
CA GLU A 56 -15.03 4.70 -3.79
C GLU A 56 -14.03 5.69 -3.17
N LEU A 57 -12.76 5.30 -3.06
CA LEU A 57 -11.72 6.14 -2.45
C LEU A 57 -11.33 7.34 -3.33
N ASP A 58 -11.41 7.22 -4.65
CA ASP A 58 -11.11 8.35 -5.55
C ASP A 58 -12.13 9.49 -5.40
N GLU A 59 -13.38 9.16 -5.10
CA GLU A 59 -14.44 10.16 -4.88
C GLU A 59 -14.48 10.68 -3.43
N THR A 60 -13.80 10.01 -2.50
CA THR A 60 -13.83 10.34 -1.07
C THR A 60 -12.82 11.45 -0.71
N ASP A 61 -13.24 12.41 0.11
CA ASP A 61 -12.37 13.48 0.59
C ASP A 61 -11.46 13.04 1.76
N ILE A 62 -10.52 13.90 2.17
CA ILE A 62 -9.57 13.58 3.24
C ILE A 62 -10.28 13.17 4.55
N PRO A 63 -11.27 13.94 5.07
CA PRO A 63 -12.03 13.51 6.25
C PRO A 63 -12.69 12.15 6.10
N GLY A 64 -13.31 11.87 4.95
CA GLY A 64 -13.95 10.58 4.67
C GLY A 64 -12.96 9.42 4.66
N ILE A 65 -11.80 9.59 4.02
CA ILE A 65 -10.75 8.58 3.99
C ILE A 65 -10.21 8.32 5.40
N LYS A 66 -9.98 9.37 6.20
CA LYS A 66 -9.53 9.23 7.60
C LYS A 66 -10.55 8.49 8.45
N ASN A 67 -11.83 8.83 8.34
CA ASN A 67 -12.90 8.12 9.07
C ASN A 67 -12.97 6.64 8.67
N ARG A 68 -12.71 6.32 7.39
CA ARG A 68 -12.64 4.93 6.93
C ARG A 68 -11.43 4.21 7.49
N LEU A 69 -10.25 4.85 7.50
CA LEU A 69 -9.02 4.30 8.06
C LEU A 69 -9.14 3.99 9.55
N GLU A 70 -9.80 4.87 10.31
CA GLU A 70 -9.89 4.77 11.77
C GLU A 70 -11.06 3.89 12.24
N ARG A 71 -11.72 3.17 11.32
CA ARG A 71 -12.83 2.28 11.66
C ARG A 71 -12.33 1.01 12.38
N PRO A 72 -13.08 0.51 13.39
CA PRO A 72 -12.83 -0.79 14.00
C PRO A 72 -12.74 -1.90 12.95
N GLY A 73 -11.66 -2.68 12.97
CA GLY A 73 -11.52 -3.87 12.13
C GLY A 73 -11.20 -3.58 10.66
N ILE A 74 -10.58 -2.44 10.35
CA ILE A 74 -10.04 -2.20 9.01
C ILE A 74 -9.10 -3.33 8.58
N GLN A 75 -9.24 -3.75 7.32
CA GLN A 75 -8.46 -4.83 6.74
C GLN A 75 -7.14 -4.30 6.16
N GLU A 76 -6.12 -5.16 6.09
CA GLU A 76 -4.76 -4.78 5.66
C GLU A 76 -4.73 -4.16 4.26
N LEU A 77 -5.42 -4.79 3.29
CA LEU A 77 -5.50 -4.27 1.92
C LEU A 77 -6.29 -2.97 1.85
N GLU A 78 -7.40 -2.88 2.57
CA GLU A 78 -8.17 -1.65 2.61
C GLU A 78 -7.37 -0.49 3.18
N ALA A 79 -6.62 -0.71 4.27
CA ALA A 79 -5.72 0.29 4.84
C ALA A 79 -4.65 0.73 3.82
N SER A 80 -4.02 -0.22 3.13
CA SER A 80 -3.03 0.04 2.09
C SER A 80 -3.55 1.00 1.01
N PHE A 81 -4.71 0.69 0.42
CA PHE A 81 -5.28 1.52 -0.64
C PHE A 81 -5.87 2.84 -0.11
N ALA A 82 -6.52 2.84 1.05
CA ALA A 82 -7.06 4.06 1.64
C ALA A 82 -5.94 5.05 2.01
N LEU A 83 -4.80 4.59 2.53
CA LEU A 83 -3.62 5.43 2.76
C LEU A 83 -3.01 5.94 1.46
N TYR A 84 -2.94 5.12 0.40
CA TYR A 84 -2.53 5.59 -0.92
C TYR A 84 -3.41 6.75 -1.41
N PHE A 85 -4.74 6.60 -1.36
CA PHE A 85 -5.66 7.66 -1.76
C PHE A 85 -5.56 8.90 -0.85
N LEU A 86 -5.32 8.72 0.45
CA LEU A 86 -5.03 9.83 1.35
C LEU A 86 -3.82 10.65 0.89
N GLY A 87 -2.71 9.98 0.54
CA GLY A 87 -1.52 10.63 0.00
C GLY A 87 -1.79 11.33 -1.34
N GLN A 88 -2.61 10.73 -2.21
CA GLN A 88 -3.04 11.39 -3.46
C GLN A 88 -3.83 12.67 -3.21
N LYS A 89 -4.74 12.68 -2.24
CA LYS A 89 -5.49 13.90 -1.88
C LYS A 89 -4.56 14.98 -1.33
N TYR A 90 -3.54 14.62 -0.56
CA TYR A 90 -2.53 15.59 -0.11
C TYR A 90 -1.73 16.20 -1.27
N PHE A 91 -1.37 15.42 -2.29
CA PHE A 91 -0.78 16.00 -3.50
C PHE A 91 -1.73 16.96 -4.23
N GLN A 92 -3.03 16.66 -4.25
CA GLN A 92 -4.04 17.52 -4.90
C GLN A 92 -4.31 18.84 -4.15
N GLN A 93 -4.06 18.86 -2.84
CA GLN A 93 -4.21 20.04 -1.98
C GLN A 93 -2.88 20.76 -1.71
N ASP A 94 -1.95 20.68 -2.65
CA ASP A 94 -0.65 21.35 -2.60
C ASP A 94 0.20 21.01 -1.37
N SER A 95 -0.07 19.87 -0.72
CA SER A 95 0.63 19.38 0.46
C SER A 95 1.63 18.29 0.06
N PHE A 96 2.62 18.68 -0.75
CA PHE A 96 3.53 17.74 -1.41
C PHE A 96 4.30 16.86 -0.42
N GLU A 97 4.87 17.44 0.63
CA GLU A 97 5.69 16.73 1.62
C GLU A 97 4.87 15.71 2.41
N GLN A 98 3.61 16.03 2.73
CA GLN A 98 2.71 15.10 3.39
C GLN A 98 2.31 13.95 2.46
N GLY A 99 1.97 14.27 1.20
CA GLY A 99 1.66 13.27 0.18
C GLY A 99 2.84 12.33 -0.06
N LEU A 100 4.06 12.87 -0.16
CA LEU A 100 5.29 12.09 -0.36
C LEU A 100 5.56 11.17 0.83
N ALA A 101 5.53 11.69 2.06
CA ALA A 101 5.79 10.90 3.27
C ALA A 101 4.79 9.74 3.41
N ILE A 102 3.52 9.97 3.10
CA ILE A 102 2.50 8.91 3.08
C ILE A 102 2.82 7.89 1.99
N MET A 103 3.11 8.33 0.76
CA MET A 103 3.43 7.40 -0.34
C MET A 103 4.62 6.51 -0.04
N GLU A 104 5.71 7.06 0.51
CA GLU A 104 6.89 6.28 0.89
C GLU A 104 6.54 5.21 1.92
N LYS A 105 5.79 5.58 2.97
CA LYS A 105 5.33 4.64 4.00
C LYS A 105 4.42 3.55 3.43
N VAL A 106 3.45 3.93 2.60
CA VAL A 106 2.48 2.99 2.02
C VAL A 106 3.15 2.02 1.05
N ALA A 107 4.08 2.54 0.23
CA ALA A 107 4.88 1.72 -0.67
C ALA A 107 5.73 0.70 0.12
N GLU A 108 6.42 1.12 1.17
CA GLU A 108 7.37 0.24 1.88
C GLU A 108 6.71 -0.70 2.90
N ASN A 109 5.71 -0.22 3.63
CA ASN A 109 5.09 -0.97 4.72
C ASN A 109 3.96 -1.89 4.24
N TYR A 110 3.27 -1.52 3.17
CA TYR A 110 2.17 -2.32 2.61
C TYR A 110 2.49 -2.92 1.23
N LEU A 111 3.67 -2.63 0.67
CA LEU A 111 4.02 -3.04 -0.70
C LEU A 111 2.96 -2.62 -1.72
N ASN A 112 2.36 -1.43 -1.55
CA ASN A 112 1.28 -0.98 -2.42
C ASN A 112 1.83 -0.64 -3.83
N PRO A 113 1.35 -1.32 -4.89
CA PRO A 113 1.88 -1.12 -6.24
C PRO A 113 1.56 0.26 -6.83
N LEU A 114 0.42 0.87 -6.45
CA LEU A 114 0.05 2.20 -6.91
C LEU A 114 0.90 3.29 -6.23
N ALA A 115 1.25 3.11 -4.95
CA ALA A 115 2.16 4.00 -4.26
C ALA A 115 3.57 3.94 -4.87
N PHE A 116 4.10 2.73 -5.12
CA PHE A 116 5.37 2.57 -5.85
C PHE A 116 5.32 3.23 -7.23
N THR A 117 4.22 3.05 -7.98
CA THR A 117 4.03 3.69 -9.28
C THR A 117 4.06 5.21 -9.16
N ARG A 118 3.41 5.78 -8.15
CA ARG A 118 3.43 7.22 -7.91
C ARG A 118 4.84 7.74 -7.61
N LEU A 119 5.59 7.05 -6.75
CA LEU A 119 6.99 7.39 -6.44
C LEU A 119 7.89 7.26 -7.68
N MET A 120 7.70 6.23 -8.50
CA MET A 120 8.38 6.07 -9.78
C MET A 120 8.14 7.28 -10.68
N LEU A 121 6.88 7.71 -10.84
CA LEU A 121 6.53 8.86 -11.66
C LEU A 121 7.18 10.16 -11.15
N LEU A 122 7.21 10.35 -9.83
CA LEU A 122 7.86 11.52 -9.21
C LEU A 122 9.37 11.52 -9.47
N HIS A 123 10.04 10.40 -9.26
CA HIS A 123 11.49 10.30 -9.41
C HIS A 123 11.97 10.31 -10.86
N LYS A 124 11.15 9.84 -11.83
CA LYS A 124 11.51 9.95 -13.25
C LYS A 124 11.27 11.34 -13.83
N THR A 125 10.51 12.19 -13.14
CA THR A 125 10.15 13.52 -13.62
C THR A 125 11.39 14.40 -13.78
N ASP A 126 11.38 15.27 -14.80
CA ASP A 126 12.43 16.26 -15.02
C ASP A 126 12.48 17.25 -13.83
N PRO A 127 13.64 17.48 -13.20
CA PRO A 127 13.77 18.35 -12.04
C PRO A 127 13.30 19.79 -12.32
N SER A 128 13.43 20.26 -13.57
CA SER A 128 12.96 21.59 -13.98
C SER A 128 11.44 21.76 -13.80
N ARG A 129 10.66 20.67 -13.81
CA ARG A 129 9.22 20.73 -13.53
C ARG A 129 8.92 21.07 -12.08
N PHE A 130 9.72 20.58 -11.13
CA PHE A 130 9.56 20.93 -9.71
C PHE A 130 9.97 22.38 -9.43
N ALA A 131 10.96 22.90 -10.17
CA ALA A 131 11.35 24.31 -10.08
C ALA A 131 10.27 25.28 -10.57
N GLN A 132 9.30 24.81 -11.36
CA GLN A 132 8.18 25.61 -11.88
C GLN A 132 6.94 25.55 -10.98
N LEU A 133 6.94 24.71 -9.94
CA LEU A 133 5.80 24.60 -9.04
C LEU A 133 5.73 25.80 -8.07
N PRO A 134 4.51 26.16 -7.62
CA PRO A 134 4.32 27.17 -6.58
C PRO A 134 5.19 26.92 -5.33
N ALA A 135 5.47 28.00 -4.60
CA ALA A 135 6.21 27.91 -3.34
C ALA A 135 5.55 26.91 -2.37
N GLY A 136 6.35 25.99 -1.83
CA GLY A 136 5.87 24.92 -0.95
C GLY A 136 5.41 23.65 -1.66
N GLN A 137 5.50 23.55 -2.99
CA GLN A 137 5.16 22.33 -3.73
C GLN A 137 6.41 21.62 -4.24
N GLY A 138 7.08 20.84 -3.39
CA GLY A 138 8.17 19.96 -3.81
C GLY A 138 9.44 20.68 -4.29
N GLN A 139 9.62 21.96 -3.96
CA GLN A 139 10.77 22.78 -4.38
C GLN A 139 12.13 22.27 -3.83
N GLY A 140 12.13 21.34 -2.89
CA GLY A 140 13.33 20.64 -2.40
C GLY A 140 13.47 19.19 -2.90
N PHE A 141 12.46 18.65 -3.59
CA PHE A 141 12.48 17.27 -4.06
C PHE A 141 13.49 17.09 -5.19
N GLN A 142 14.31 16.05 -5.09
CA GLN A 142 15.33 15.73 -6.08
C GLN A 142 14.94 14.42 -6.78
N PRO A 143 14.43 14.48 -8.03
CA PRO A 143 14.16 13.29 -8.82
C PRO A 143 15.44 12.48 -9.04
N ASP A 144 15.32 11.15 -9.03
CA ASP A 144 16.44 10.22 -9.04
C ASP A 144 16.06 9.02 -9.92
N MET A 145 16.73 8.86 -11.07
CA MET A 145 16.40 7.80 -12.02
C MET A 145 16.66 6.39 -11.47
N ALA A 146 17.64 6.22 -10.58
CA ALA A 146 17.88 4.92 -9.94
C ALA A 146 16.74 4.55 -8.98
N LYS A 147 16.23 5.54 -8.22
CA LYS A 147 15.02 5.34 -7.42
C LYS A 147 13.79 5.08 -8.28
N ALA A 148 13.61 5.82 -9.38
CA ALA A 148 12.49 5.59 -10.29
C ALA A 148 12.50 4.16 -10.84
N HIS A 149 13.67 3.68 -11.26
CA HIS A 149 13.86 2.30 -11.73
C HIS A 149 13.55 1.28 -10.62
N TYR A 150 14.08 1.49 -9.40
CA TYR A 150 13.74 0.64 -8.25
C TYR A 150 12.22 0.56 -8.02
N TYR A 151 11.54 1.71 -7.97
CA TYR A 151 10.11 1.77 -7.73
C TYR A 151 9.29 1.17 -8.87
N LEU A 152 9.75 1.23 -10.12
CA LEU A 152 9.12 0.50 -11.23
C LEU A 152 9.14 -1.01 -10.97
N HIS A 153 10.31 -1.56 -10.63
CA HIS A 153 10.46 -2.99 -10.35
C HIS A 153 9.63 -3.41 -9.13
N ALA A 154 9.66 -2.61 -8.06
CA ALA A 154 8.85 -2.88 -6.87
C ALA A 154 7.34 -2.85 -7.20
N ALA A 155 6.87 -1.86 -7.97
CA ALA A 155 5.47 -1.77 -8.38
C ALA A 155 5.01 -3.01 -9.18
N LEU A 156 5.79 -3.41 -10.18
CA LEU A 156 5.46 -4.56 -11.03
C LEU A 156 5.43 -5.87 -10.24
N ASN A 157 6.45 -6.14 -9.43
CA ASN A 157 6.52 -7.37 -8.64
C ASN A 157 5.42 -7.40 -7.57
N SER A 158 5.19 -6.30 -6.84
CA SER A 158 4.10 -6.23 -5.86
C SER A 158 2.72 -6.43 -6.50
N ALA A 159 2.49 -5.87 -7.70
CA ALA A 159 1.23 -6.09 -8.42
C ALA A 159 1.07 -7.55 -8.87
N ILE A 160 2.14 -8.20 -9.34
CA ILE A 160 2.14 -9.63 -9.69
C ILE A 160 1.82 -10.48 -8.45
N PHE A 161 2.49 -10.23 -7.33
CA PHE A 161 2.23 -10.97 -6.09
C PHE A 161 0.78 -10.79 -5.60
N MET A 162 0.25 -9.56 -5.67
CA MET A 162 -1.17 -9.30 -5.36
C MET A 162 -2.10 -10.05 -6.31
N MET A 163 -1.83 -10.05 -7.62
CA MET A 163 -2.62 -10.79 -8.61
C MET A 163 -2.61 -12.29 -8.32
N GLU A 164 -1.44 -12.87 -8.04
CA GLU A 164 -1.31 -14.29 -7.72
C GLU A 164 -2.02 -14.64 -6.40
N ARG A 165 -2.00 -13.74 -5.41
CA ARG A 165 -2.63 -13.97 -4.12
C ARG A 165 -4.14 -13.80 -4.12
N PHE A 166 -4.63 -12.74 -4.74
CA PHE A 166 -6.03 -12.32 -4.64
C PHE A 166 -6.83 -12.55 -5.93
N ASN A 167 -6.19 -13.08 -6.98
CA ASN A 167 -6.78 -13.30 -8.30
C ASN A 167 -7.39 -12.01 -8.92
N ASP A 168 -6.77 -10.86 -8.64
CA ASP A 168 -7.17 -9.56 -9.17
C ASP A 168 -6.08 -8.97 -10.07
N ARG A 169 -6.42 -8.72 -11.33
CA ARG A 169 -5.51 -8.13 -12.33
C ARG A 169 -5.46 -6.61 -12.30
N GLY A 170 -6.39 -5.95 -11.62
CA GLY A 170 -6.50 -4.49 -11.58
C GLY A 170 -5.18 -3.78 -11.28
N PRO A 171 -4.46 -4.15 -10.20
CA PRO A 171 -3.17 -3.56 -9.88
C PRO A 171 -2.12 -3.72 -10.99
N VAL A 172 -2.06 -4.87 -11.67
CA VAL A 172 -1.12 -5.13 -12.76
C VAL A 172 -1.44 -4.24 -13.97
N ASP A 173 -2.71 -4.17 -14.34
CA ASP A 173 -3.18 -3.38 -15.49
C ASP A 173 -2.92 -1.89 -15.28
N ASP A 174 -3.13 -1.38 -14.06
CA ASP A 174 -2.86 0.01 -13.71
C ASP A 174 -1.37 0.33 -13.70
N VAL A 175 -0.53 -0.50 -13.05
CA VAL A 175 0.94 -0.31 -13.07
C VAL A 175 1.44 -0.27 -14.51
N ASN A 176 1.06 -1.24 -15.35
CA ASN A 176 1.47 -1.29 -16.74
C ASN A 176 1.06 -0.04 -17.52
N ARG A 177 -0.19 0.42 -17.34
CA ARG A 177 -0.69 1.63 -18.00
C ARG A 177 0.13 2.87 -17.65
N TYR A 178 0.46 3.07 -16.38
CA TYR A 178 1.19 4.26 -15.92
C TYR A 178 2.70 4.15 -16.13
N ALA A 179 3.25 2.93 -16.15
CA ALA A 179 4.68 2.68 -16.33
C ALA A 179 5.11 2.60 -17.80
N GLN A 180 4.19 2.37 -18.75
CA GLN A 180 4.49 2.07 -20.15
C GLN A 180 5.54 3.01 -20.77
N GLY A 181 5.37 4.33 -20.60
CA GLY A 181 6.32 5.30 -21.16
C GLY A 181 7.71 5.23 -20.54
N PHE A 182 7.83 4.82 -19.27
CA PHE A 182 9.15 4.65 -18.64
C PHE A 182 9.79 3.31 -19.03
N ILE A 183 9.00 2.25 -19.15
CA ILE A 183 9.46 0.96 -19.68
C ILE A 183 10.06 1.16 -21.08
N GLN A 184 9.38 1.91 -21.95
CA GLN A 184 9.88 2.22 -23.28
C GLN A 184 11.23 2.96 -23.24
N ILE A 185 11.39 3.95 -22.35
CA ILE A 185 12.67 4.67 -22.19
C ILE A 185 13.80 3.72 -21.79
N LEU A 186 13.53 2.75 -20.93
CA LEU A 186 14.50 1.75 -20.49
C LEU A 186 14.87 0.80 -21.63
N GLU A 187 13.88 0.33 -22.40
CA GLU A 187 14.07 -0.56 -23.55
C GLU A 187 14.84 0.10 -24.69
N GLU A 188 14.55 1.37 -24.98
CA GLU A 188 15.24 2.15 -26.01
C GLU A 188 16.67 2.53 -25.60
N GLY A 189 16.99 2.48 -24.31
CA GLY A 189 18.32 2.80 -23.78
C GLY A 189 18.73 4.25 -24.03
N ASP A 190 17.78 5.19 -24.11
CA ASP A 190 18.08 6.60 -24.36
C ASP A 190 18.83 7.21 -23.17
N SER A 191 20.15 7.17 -23.28
CA SER A 191 21.10 7.66 -22.26
C SER A 191 20.86 9.11 -21.85
N SER A 192 20.24 9.94 -22.70
CA SER A 192 19.91 11.33 -22.37
C SER A 192 18.79 11.42 -21.32
N GLN A 193 17.87 10.46 -21.32
CA GLN A 193 16.75 10.39 -20.38
C GLN A 193 17.11 9.60 -19.11
N LEU A 194 18.05 8.65 -19.21
CA LEU A 194 18.43 7.77 -18.09
C LEU A 194 19.33 8.43 -17.02
N ARG A 195 19.79 9.67 -17.22
CA ARG A 195 20.43 10.56 -16.21
C ARG A 195 21.33 9.83 -15.20
N GLY A 196 22.41 9.21 -15.67
CA GLY A 196 23.41 8.58 -14.79
C GLY A 196 23.00 7.22 -14.20
N LEU A 197 21.87 6.65 -14.62
CA LEU A 197 21.51 5.27 -14.32
C LEU A 197 22.42 4.32 -15.09
N ASN A 198 23.15 3.46 -14.36
CA ASN A 198 23.74 2.25 -14.92
C ASN A 198 22.67 1.15 -14.89
N LEU A 199 22.03 0.89 -16.04
CA LEU A 199 20.91 -0.02 -16.14
C LEU A 199 21.30 -1.46 -15.75
N GLU A 200 22.42 -1.97 -16.26
CA GLU A 200 22.89 -3.33 -15.97
C GLU A 200 23.14 -3.53 -14.46
N ALA A 201 23.81 -2.57 -13.82
CA ALA A 201 24.04 -2.63 -12.38
C ALA A 201 22.74 -2.52 -11.58
N ALA A 202 21.78 -1.71 -12.04
CA ALA A 202 20.49 -1.56 -11.41
C ALA A 202 19.65 -2.85 -11.53
N GLU A 203 19.61 -3.48 -12.71
CA GLU A 203 18.93 -4.76 -12.94
C GLU A 203 19.53 -5.88 -12.07
N ALA A 204 20.86 -5.98 -12.01
CA ALA A 204 21.53 -6.94 -11.15
C ALA A 204 21.16 -6.75 -9.67
N LYS A 205 21.07 -5.49 -9.23
CA LYS A 205 20.63 -5.15 -7.86
C LYS A 205 19.17 -5.55 -7.64
N MET A 206 18.26 -5.25 -8.56
CA MET A 206 16.83 -5.61 -8.41
C MET A 206 16.64 -7.12 -8.34
N LYS A 207 17.35 -7.87 -9.18
CA LYS A 207 17.33 -9.33 -9.14
C LYS A 207 17.81 -9.89 -7.80
N ALA A 208 18.78 -9.25 -7.17
CA ALA A 208 19.27 -9.65 -5.85
C ALA A 208 18.31 -9.29 -4.71
N GLU A 209 17.54 -8.20 -4.85
CA GLU A 209 16.58 -7.73 -3.84
C GLU A 209 15.20 -8.40 -3.95
N LEU A 210 14.86 -8.99 -5.10
CA LEU A 210 13.56 -9.63 -5.34
C LEU A 210 13.16 -10.66 -4.27
N PRO A 211 14.03 -11.59 -3.82
CA PRO A 211 13.66 -12.54 -2.77
C PRO A 211 13.28 -11.87 -1.44
N GLN A 212 13.88 -10.71 -1.14
CA GLN A 212 13.52 -9.96 0.06
C GLN A 212 12.16 -9.28 -0.09
N LEU A 213 11.83 -8.78 -1.28
CA LEU A 213 10.52 -8.20 -1.57
C LEU A 213 9.41 -9.25 -1.47
N GLU A 214 9.63 -10.44 -2.04
CA GLU A 214 8.73 -11.58 -1.93
C GLU A 214 8.53 -12.00 -0.47
N ALA A 215 9.62 -12.13 0.31
CA ALA A 215 9.52 -12.46 1.73
C ALA A 215 8.75 -11.40 2.55
N LYS A 216 8.90 -10.11 2.22
CA LYS A 216 8.09 -9.03 2.83
C LYS A 216 6.62 -9.17 2.46
N PHE A 217 6.32 -9.50 1.20
CA PHE A 217 4.95 -9.71 0.74
C PHE A 217 4.29 -10.88 1.48
N GLU A 218 4.97 -12.01 1.60
CA GLU A 218 4.46 -13.19 2.32
C GLU A 218 4.25 -12.93 3.82
N ALA A 219 5.04 -12.06 4.43
CA ALA A 219 4.85 -11.65 5.82
C ALA A 219 3.61 -10.76 6.00
N LEU A 220 3.35 -9.85 5.06
CA LEU A 220 2.21 -8.93 5.09
C LEU A 220 0.91 -9.64 4.73
N TYR A 221 0.96 -10.41 3.66
CA TYR A 221 -0.12 -11.17 3.08
C TYR A 221 0.32 -12.64 3.11
N PRO A 222 0.14 -13.38 4.21
CA PRO A 222 0.38 -14.81 4.25
C PRO A 222 -0.71 -15.59 3.51
N ALA A 223 -0.33 -16.71 2.88
CA ALA A 223 -1.28 -17.55 2.17
C ALA A 223 -2.32 -18.10 3.16
N PRO A 224 -3.59 -18.26 2.75
CA PRO A 224 -4.55 -18.95 3.60
C PRO A 224 -4.03 -20.37 3.90
N PRO A 225 -4.25 -20.88 5.13
CA PRO A 225 -3.80 -22.22 5.48
C PRO A 225 -4.38 -23.25 4.51
N ALA A 226 -3.56 -24.23 4.11
CA ALA A 226 -4.00 -25.32 3.26
C ALA A 226 -5.17 -26.06 3.93
N SER A 227 -6.34 -26.03 3.29
CA SER A 227 -7.56 -26.71 3.69
C SER A 227 -7.45 -28.23 3.56
#